data_AF-A0A4Q3IAK8-F1
#
_entry.id   AF-A0A4Q3IAK8-F1
#
_cell.length_a   1.000
_cell.length_b   1.000
_cell.length_c   1.000
_cell.angle_alpha   90.00
_cell.angle_beta   90.00
_cell.angle_gamma   90.00
#
_symmetry.space_group_name_H-M   'P 1'
#
loop_
_entity.id
_entity.type
_entity.pdbx_description
1 polymer ?
#
loop_
_entity_poly.entity_id
_entity_poly.type
_entity_poly.pdbx_seq_one_letter_code
_entity_poly.pdbx_strand_id
1 'polypeptide(L)'
;MLYLIVALVILALILGPQFWVRHVMDRHAADRPDLPGTGGELARHLLDRYGLDKVAVETTAPGSDHYDPDARIVRLSPKNH
;
A
#
# COMPACT_ATOMS: atom_id res chain seq x y z
N MET A 1 11.34 24.91 -25.53
CA MET A 1 12.24 24.69 -24.37
C MET A 1 11.50 24.89 -23.05
N LEU A 2 10.96 26.08 -22.75
CA LEU A 2 10.20 26.33 -21.51
C LEU A 2 9.02 25.36 -21.29
N TYR A 3 8.19 25.15 -22.33
CA TYR A 3 7.05 24.23 -22.24
C TYR A 3 7.45 22.79 -21.92
N LEU A 4 8.61 22.32 -22.41
CA LEU A 4 9.11 20.98 -22.10
C LEU A 4 9.54 20.88 -20.63
N ILE A 5 10.18 21.93 -20.09
CA ILE A 5 10.56 21.98 -18.68
C ILE A 5 9.31 21.97 -17.80
N VAL A 6 8.30 22.79 -18.13
CA VAL A 6 7.04 22.83 -17.37
C VAL A 6 6.33 21.46 -17.41
N ALA A 7 6.26 20.81 -18.58
CA ALA A 7 5.69 19.48 -18.70
C ALA A 7 6.42 18.44 -17.84
N LEU A 8 7.75 18.49 -17.82
CA LEU A 8 8.57 17.56 -17.03
C LEU A 8 8.41 17.80 -15.51
N VAL A 9 8.30 19.06 -15.08
CA VAL A 9 8.01 19.39 -13.68
C VAL A 9 6.63 18.87 -13.26
N ILE A 10 5.60 19.06 -14.09
CA ILE A 10 4.25 18.52 -13.81
C ILE A 10 4.30 17.00 -13.70
N LEU A 11 4.99 16.32 -14.63
CA LEU A 11 5.15 14.87 -14.59
C LEU A 11 5.85 14.40 -13.32
N ALA A 12 6.91 15.10 -12.90
CA ALA A 12 7.63 14.81 -11.66
C ALA A 12 6.75 15.03 -10.42
N LEU A 13 5.87 16.03 -10.42
CA LEU A 13 4.93 16.26 -9.31
C LEU A 13 3.85 15.18 -9.23
N ILE A 14 3.45 14.59 -10.36
CA ILE A 14 2.47 13.49 -10.40
C ILE A 14 3.12 12.17 -9.98
N LEU A 15 4.26 11.80 -10.57
CA LEU A 15 4.89 10.48 -10.38
C LEU A 15 5.89 10.44 -9.22
N GLY A 16 6.50 11.56 -8.88
CA GLY A 16 7.54 11.67 -7.85
C GLY A 16 7.09 11.19 -6.48
N PRO A 17 5.93 11.62 -5.96
CA PRO A 17 5.42 11.14 -4.67
C PRO A 17 5.20 9.62 -4.65
N GLN A 18 4.67 9.04 -5.73
CA GLN A 18 4.45 7.60 -5.83
C GLN A 18 5.76 6.82 -5.77
N PHE A 19 6.79 7.29 -6.47
CA PHE A 19 8.13 6.68 -6.41
C PHE A 19 8.75 6.81 -5.01
N TRP A 20 8.60 7.98 -4.38
CA TRP A 20 9.12 8.25 -3.03
C TRP A 20 8.49 7.32 -1.99
N VAL A 21 7.16 7.17 -1.99
CA VAL A 21 6.46 6.27 -1.06
C VAL A 21 6.98 4.85 -1.22
N ARG A 22 7.09 4.35 -2.45
CA ARG A 22 7.62 3.00 -2.71
C ARG A 22 9.04 2.83 -2.20
N HIS A 23 9.91 3.81 -2.43
CA HIS A 23 11.28 3.79 -1.93
C HIS A 23 11.35 3.74 -0.39
N VAL A 24 10.53 4.55 0.29
CA VAL A 24 10.48 4.57 1.76
C VAL A 24 9.95 3.25 2.31
N MET A 25 8.89 2.70 1.72
CA MET A 25 8.38 1.38 2.12
C MET A 25 9.43 0.29 1.96
N ASP A 26 10.08 0.21 0.79
CA ASP A 26 11.13 -0.78 0.53
C ASP A 26 12.32 -0.62 1.49
N ARG A 27 12.69 0.63 1.85
CA ARG A 27 13.77 0.91 2.82
C ARG A 27 13.45 0.38 4.22
N HIS A 28 12.19 0.34 4.61
CA HIS A 28 11.74 -0.03 5.95
C HIS A 28 11.03 -1.40 6.02
N ALA A 29 11.10 -2.19 4.94
CA ALA A 29 10.44 -3.51 4.84
C ALA A 29 11.24 -4.67 5.49
N ALA A 30 12.34 -4.38 6.18
CA ALA A 30 13.11 -5.41 6.86
C ALA A 30 12.31 -6.01 8.03
N ASP A 31 12.42 -7.33 8.19
CA ASP A 31 11.77 -8.05 9.29
C ASP A 31 12.22 -7.50 10.64
N ARG A 32 11.27 -7.39 11.56
CA ARG A 32 11.46 -6.76 12.87
C ARG A 32 10.96 -7.68 13.98
N PRO A 33 11.87 -8.29 14.77
CA PRO A 33 11.49 -9.22 15.84
C PRO A 33 10.56 -8.63 16.90
N ASP A 34 10.58 -7.31 17.07
CA ASP A 34 9.74 -6.57 18.01
C ASP A 34 8.35 -6.23 17.47
N LEU A 35 8.08 -6.50 16.19
CA LEU A 35 6.78 -6.33 15.54
C LEU A 35 6.41 -7.62 14.77
N PRO A 36 6.01 -8.69 15.48
CA PRO A 36 5.70 -9.96 14.86
C PRO A 36 4.38 -9.92 14.08
N GLY A 37 4.29 -10.81 13.09
CA GLY A 37 3.11 -11.01 12.25
C GLY A 37 3.22 -10.30 10.90
N THR A 38 2.33 -10.67 9.99
CA THR A 38 2.31 -10.11 8.63
C THR A 38 1.37 -8.91 8.51
N GLY A 39 1.46 -8.13 7.42
CA GLY A 39 0.55 -7.02 7.20
C GLY A 39 -0.91 -7.46 7.02
N GLY A 40 -1.13 -8.64 6.44
CA GLY A 40 -2.43 -9.31 6.33
C GLY A 40 -2.98 -9.77 7.68
N GLU A 41 -2.14 -10.32 8.55
CA GLU A 41 -2.54 -10.65 9.93
C GLU A 41 -2.93 -9.39 10.71
N LEU A 42 -2.14 -8.32 10.57
CA LEU A 42 -2.47 -7.03 11.16
C LEU A 42 -3.79 -6.48 10.62
N ALA A 43 -4.01 -6.54 9.30
CA ALA A 43 -5.26 -6.10 8.67
C ALA A 43 -6.46 -6.89 9.23
N ARG A 44 -6.36 -8.23 9.25
CA ARG A 44 -7.40 -9.09 9.84
C ARG A 44 -7.66 -8.74 11.31
N HIS A 45 -6.60 -8.61 12.10
CA HIS A 45 -6.69 -8.26 13.52
C HIS A 45 -7.42 -6.93 13.76
N LEU A 46 -7.11 -5.89 12.96
CA LEU A 46 -7.77 -4.60 13.07
C LEU A 46 -9.25 -4.67 12.66
N LEU A 47 -9.57 -5.37 11.58
CA LEU A 47 -10.95 -5.53 11.13
C LEU A 47 -11.78 -6.24 12.20
N ASP A 48 -11.27 -7.31 12.82
CA ASP A 48 -11.97 -8.03 13.89
C ASP A 48 -12.16 -7.15 15.13
N ARG A 49 -11.12 -6.39 15.51
CA ARG A 49 -11.16 -5.47 16.64
C ARG A 49 -12.25 -4.40 16.51
N TYR A 50 -12.57 -3.98 15.29
CA TYR A 50 -13.57 -2.95 15.02
C TYR A 50 -14.92 -3.53 14.53
N GLY A 51 -15.14 -4.84 14.63
CA GLY A 51 -16.42 -5.46 14.25
C GLY A 51 -16.68 -5.51 12.74
N LEU A 52 -15.60 -5.58 11.95
CA LEU A 52 -15.60 -5.72 10.49
C LEU A 52 -15.22 -7.15 10.08
N ASP A 53 -15.74 -8.14 10.80
CA ASP A 53 -15.52 -9.58 10.58
C ASP A 53 -15.87 -10.04 9.15
N LYS A 54 -16.83 -9.34 8.50
CA LYS A 54 -17.28 -9.63 7.13
C LYS A 54 -16.40 -9.06 6.02
N VAL A 55 -15.45 -8.17 6.33
CA VAL A 55 -14.52 -7.62 5.34
C VAL A 55 -13.41 -8.63 5.10
N ALA A 56 -13.21 -9.13 3.89
CA ALA A 56 -12.16 -10.09 3.61
C ALA A 56 -10.77 -9.42 3.49
N VAL A 57 -9.71 -10.22 3.61
CA VAL A 57 -8.32 -9.79 3.36
C VAL A 57 -7.73 -10.72 2.30
N GLU A 58 -7.21 -10.16 1.21
CA GLU A 58 -6.69 -10.91 0.07
C GLU A 58 -5.40 -10.32 -0.48
N THR A 59 -4.63 -11.13 -1.21
CA THR A 59 -3.45 -10.66 -1.94
C THR A 59 -3.84 -10.10 -3.32
N THR A 60 -3.16 -9.06 -3.80
CA THR A 60 -3.35 -8.46 -5.13
C THR A 60 -2.03 -8.29 -5.88
N ALA A 61 -2.05 -7.66 -7.05
CA ALA A 61 -0.87 -7.35 -7.84
C ALA A 61 0.10 -6.40 -7.08
N PRO A 62 1.41 -6.44 -7.39
CA PRO A 62 2.41 -5.58 -6.77
C PRO A 62 2.05 -4.09 -6.83
N GLY A 63 2.12 -3.39 -5.69
CA GLY A 63 1.85 -1.95 -5.60
C GLY A 63 0.39 -1.54 -5.86
N SER A 64 -0.54 -2.50 -5.83
CA SER A 64 -1.97 -2.25 -5.98
C SER A 64 -2.73 -2.39 -4.67
N ASP A 65 -2.12 -2.07 -3.53
CA ASP A 65 -2.79 -2.09 -2.23
C ASP A 65 -4.01 -1.14 -2.21
N HIS A 66 -5.19 -1.67 -1.87
CA HIS A 66 -6.42 -0.87 -1.77
C HIS A 66 -7.51 -1.58 -0.97
N TYR A 67 -8.50 -0.80 -0.52
CA TYR A 67 -9.79 -1.34 -0.11
C TYR A 67 -10.75 -1.30 -1.29
N ASP A 68 -11.42 -2.41 -1.56
CA ASP A 68 -12.50 -2.52 -2.53
C ASP A 68 -13.85 -2.31 -1.81
N PRO A 69 -14.54 -1.18 -2.03
CA PRO A 69 -15.81 -0.89 -1.35
C PRO A 69 -16.97 -1.73 -1.88
N ASP A 70 -16.92 -2.16 -3.14
CA ASP A 70 -17.98 -2.94 -3.76
C ASP A 70 -17.93 -4.39 -3.26
N ALA A 71 -16.74 -4.98 -3.26
CA ALA A 71 -16.51 -6.34 -2.76
C ALA A 71 -16.34 -6.41 -1.24
N ARG A 72 -16.07 -5.29 -0.56
CA ARG A 72 -15.71 -5.18 0.86
C ARG A 72 -14.49 -6.04 1.21
N ILE A 73 -13.39 -5.80 0.50
CA ILE A 73 -12.14 -6.57 0.64
C ILE A 73 -10.96 -5.62 0.81
N VAL A 74 -10.11 -5.89 1.79
CA VAL A 74 -8.78 -5.28 1.90
C VAL A 74 -7.82 -6.09 1.04
N ARG A 75 -7.25 -5.48 0.01
CA ARG A 75 -6.29 -6.10 -0.90
C ARG A 75 -4.89 -5.58 -0.63
N LEU A 76 -3.98 -6.50 -0.30
CA LEU A 76 -2.58 -6.20 -0.01
C LEU A 76 -1.68 -6.79 -1.07
N SER A 77 -0.68 -6.03 -1.51
CA SER A 77 0.34 -6.51 -2.43
C SER A 77 1.27 -7.48 -1.71
N PRO A 78 2.00 -8.37 -2.43
CA PRO A 78 2.74 -9.46 -1.80
C PRO A 78 3.84 -9.00 -0.82
N LYS A 79 4.33 -7.76 -0.95
CA LYS A 79 5.31 -7.17 -0.03
C LYS A 79 4.70 -6.64 1.27
N ASN A 80 3.39 -6.45 1.30
CA ASN A 80 2.64 -5.83 2.39
C ASN A 80 1.64 -6.79 3.04
N HIS A 81 1.49 -8.02 2.53
CA HIS A 81 0.61 -9.04 3.08
C HIS A 81 1.28 -9.83 4.20
#